data_AF-A0A947DJ88-F1
#
_entry.id   AF-A0A947DJ88-F1
#
_cell.length_a   1.000
_cell.length_b   1.000
_cell.length_c   1.000
_cell.angle_alpha   90.00
_cell.angle_beta   90.00
_cell.angle_gamma   90.00
#
_symmetry.space_group_name_H-M   'P 1'
#
loop_
_entity.id
_entity.type
_entity.pdbx_description
1 polymer ?
#
loop_
_entity_poly.entity_id
_entity_poly.type
_entity_poly.pdbx_seq_one_letter_code
_entity_poly.pdbx_strand_id
1 'polypeptide(L)'
;MRTPLLILVAAGACALQTGCAAVSAVGGATIGMATNQDRTVGQNIDDSASAATVRTRLLALDRASYMRVNVQVAEGQLLLSGMVPTNDHKAMAERIAWGVRSVESVSNQLEVGRNAGLIRTGLDTFIATEIRTKLLSDAQVKGVNYNIEVERGVVYLMGVARSDNELQRAAETASTVRGVERVVSFVVVRSTDPAVRQSAARNPDAPVPDTATAGAPIISANN
;
A
#
# COMPACT_ATOMS: atom_id res chain seq x y z
N MET A 1 -76.88 -26.53 20.36
CA MET A 1 -76.16 -26.89 21.59
C MET A 1 -74.68 -27.03 21.26
N ARG A 2 -73.82 -26.31 22.01
CA ARG A 2 -72.37 -26.54 22.26
C ARG A 2 -71.33 -26.08 21.21
N THR A 3 -70.99 -24.78 21.34
CA THR A 3 -69.68 -24.06 21.26
C THR A 3 -68.43 -24.70 20.66
N PRO A 4 -67.60 -23.86 19.99
CA PRO A 4 -66.15 -23.81 20.22
C PRO A 4 -65.70 -22.37 20.60
N LEU A 5 -64.99 -22.20 21.72
CA LEU A 5 -63.52 -22.10 21.81
C LEU A 5 -62.99 -20.72 21.32
N LEU A 6 -62.93 -19.75 22.23
CA LEU A 6 -62.28 -18.45 22.03
C LEU A 6 -60.94 -18.46 22.79
N ILE A 7 -59.86 -18.45 22.02
CA ILE A 7 -58.47 -18.42 22.48
C ILE A 7 -58.16 -17.03 23.04
N LEU A 8 -57.66 -17.00 24.27
CA LEU A 8 -57.20 -15.82 24.99
C LEU A 8 -55.85 -15.36 24.40
N VAL A 9 -55.84 -14.26 23.63
CA VAL A 9 -54.60 -13.62 23.16
C VAL A 9 -54.10 -12.68 24.25
N ALA A 10 -53.01 -13.07 24.92
CA ALA A 10 -52.30 -12.23 25.87
C ALA A 10 -51.55 -11.11 25.13
N ALA A 11 -52.00 -9.88 25.27
CA ALA A 11 -51.30 -8.68 24.81
C ALA A 11 -50.12 -8.39 25.74
N GLY A 12 -48.91 -8.78 25.34
CA GLY A 12 -47.67 -8.41 25.99
C GLY A 12 -47.31 -6.96 25.68
N ALA A 13 -47.48 -6.08 26.66
CA ALA A 13 -46.98 -4.71 26.64
C ALA A 13 -45.45 -4.72 26.80
N CYS A 14 -44.72 -4.56 25.70
CA CYS A 14 -43.28 -4.33 25.70
C CYS A 14 -43.03 -2.83 25.74
N ALA A 15 -42.83 -2.30 26.95
CA ALA A 15 -42.22 -1.00 27.16
C ALA A 15 -40.81 -1.23 27.69
N LEU A 16 -39.78 -0.78 26.96
CA LEU A 16 -38.49 -0.32 27.47
C LEU A 16 -37.74 0.38 26.31
N GLN A 17 -37.24 1.58 26.64
CA GLN A 17 -36.57 2.56 25.77
C GLN A 17 -35.15 2.11 25.40
N THR A 18 -34.63 2.57 24.25
CA THR A 18 -33.33 3.28 24.18
C THR A 18 -33.13 3.93 22.80
N GLY A 19 -33.17 5.27 22.79
CA GLY A 19 -32.27 6.16 22.04
C GLY A 19 -32.30 6.15 20.50
N CYS A 20 -33.02 7.10 19.90
CA CYS A 20 -32.62 7.70 18.63
C CYS A 20 -33.06 9.17 18.56
N ALA A 21 -32.10 10.02 18.20
CA ALA A 21 -32.22 11.40 17.72
C ALA A 21 -32.67 12.50 18.71
N ALA A 22 -31.68 13.13 19.34
CA ALA A 22 -31.71 14.56 19.62
C ALA A 22 -30.53 15.23 18.88
N VAL A 23 -30.78 15.68 17.65
CA VAL A 23 -29.91 16.66 16.98
C VAL A 23 -30.37 18.03 17.47
N SER A 24 -29.67 18.56 18.48
CA SER A 24 -29.71 19.97 18.81
C SER A 24 -28.48 20.63 18.18
N ALA A 25 -28.72 21.31 17.06
CA ALA A 25 -27.86 22.38 16.61
C ALA A 25 -27.99 23.57 17.59
N VAL A 26 -26.85 24.12 18.03
CA VAL A 26 -26.57 25.51 18.45
C VAL A 26 -25.35 25.46 19.39
N GLY A 27 -24.28 26.17 19.03
CA GLY A 27 -23.15 26.42 19.92
C GLY A 27 -21.84 26.61 19.19
N GLY A 28 -21.56 27.85 18.80
CA GLY A 28 -20.26 28.24 18.26
C GLY A 28 -19.15 28.04 19.29
N ALA A 29 -18.14 27.28 18.90
CA ALA A 29 -16.76 27.50 19.30
C ALA A 29 -15.96 27.38 18.00
N THR A 30 -15.48 28.50 17.46
CA THR A 30 -14.42 28.50 16.45
C THR A 30 -13.13 28.08 17.15
N ILE A 31 -13.07 26.81 17.54
CA ILE A 31 -11.80 26.13 17.78
C ILE A 31 -11.15 26.17 16.41
N GLY A 32 -10.09 26.96 16.27
CA GLY A 32 -9.19 26.91 15.14
C GLY A 32 -8.64 25.49 15.07
N MET A 33 -9.37 24.61 14.39
CA MET A 33 -8.87 23.33 13.97
C MET A 33 -7.79 23.68 12.95
N ALA A 34 -6.56 23.84 13.42
CA ALA A 34 -5.43 23.51 12.59
C ALA A 34 -5.64 22.04 12.22
N THR A 35 -6.27 21.81 11.08
CA THR A 35 -6.43 20.49 10.49
C THR A 35 -5.05 20.07 10.01
N ASN A 36 -4.17 19.75 10.97
CA ASN A 36 -3.16 18.73 10.75
C ASN A 36 -3.94 17.42 10.64
N GLN A 37 -4.64 17.24 9.52
CA GLN A 37 -4.95 15.91 9.04
C GLN A 37 -3.61 15.21 9.04
N ASP A 38 -3.46 14.18 9.87
CA ASP A 38 -2.27 13.35 9.87
C ASP A 38 -2.04 12.95 8.42
N ARG A 39 -1.02 13.56 7.80
CA ARG A 39 -0.78 13.42 6.36
C ARG A 39 -0.67 11.96 6.01
N THR A 40 -0.22 11.13 6.94
CA THR A 40 -0.15 9.68 6.86
C THR A 40 -1.50 9.00 6.54
N VAL A 41 -2.60 9.38 7.20
CA VAL A 41 -3.92 8.78 6.94
C VAL A 41 -4.50 9.30 5.62
N GLY A 42 -4.35 10.60 5.35
CA GLY A 42 -4.75 11.20 4.07
C GLY A 42 -3.97 10.66 2.87
N GLN A 43 -2.65 10.55 2.98
CA GLN A 43 -1.74 10.04 1.96
C GLN A 43 -2.03 8.58 1.64
N ASN A 44 -2.28 7.73 2.64
CA ASN A 44 -2.65 6.33 2.38
C ASN A 44 -3.97 6.20 1.61
N ILE A 45 -4.94 7.09 1.88
CA ILE A 45 -6.20 7.15 1.14
C ILE A 45 -5.96 7.65 -0.29
N ASP A 46 -5.18 8.72 -0.44
CA ASP A 46 -4.82 9.29 -1.75
C ASP A 46 -4.05 8.28 -2.62
N ASP A 47 -3.11 7.54 -2.04
CA ASP A 47 -2.34 6.49 -2.71
C ASP A 47 -3.25 5.35 -3.18
N SER A 48 -4.17 4.90 -2.32
CA SER A 48 -5.15 3.86 -2.67
C SER A 48 -6.10 4.33 -3.78
N ALA A 49 -6.57 5.57 -3.72
CA ALA A 49 -7.40 6.18 -4.75
C ALA A 49 -6.64 6.34 -6.08
N SER A 50 -5.35 6.67 -6.00
CA SER A 50 -4.44 6.77 -7.16
C SER A 50 -4.26 5.44 -7.84
N ALA A 51 -3.94 4.39 -7.07
CA ALA A 51 -3.81 3.02 -7.55
C ALA A 51 -5.11 2.55 -8.23
N ALA A 52 -6.26 2.78 -7.59
CA ALA A 52 -7.57 2.44 -8.14
C ALA A 52 -7.88 3.22 -9.43
N THR A 53 -7.53 4.50 -9.49
CA THR A 53 -7.70 5.35 -10.68
C THR A 53 -6.89 4.84 -11.85
N VAL A 54 -5.59 4.56 -11.65
CA VAL A 54 -4.71 4.00 -12.69
C VAL A 54 -5.23 2.65 -13.15
N ARG A 55 -5.54 1.74 -12.21
CA ARG A 55 -6.08 0.41 -12.53
C ARG A 55 -7.37 0.50 -13.35
N THR A 56 -8.28 1.39 -12.99
CA THR A 56 -9.54 1.59 -13.71
C THR A 56 -9.30 2.12 -15.12
N ARG A 57 -8.40 3.11 -15.30
CA ARG A 57 -8.04 3.66 -16.61
C ARG A 57 -7.42 2.60 -17.53
N LEU A 58 -6.53 1.77 -16.99
CA LEU A 58 -5.92 0.66 -17.73
C LEU A 58 -6.98 -0.35 -18.20
N LEU A 59 -7.82 -0.83 -17.28
CA LEU A 59 -8.86 -1.81 -17.60
C LEU A 59 -9.96 -1.26 -18.52
N ALA A 60 -10.21 0.04 -18.48
CA ALA A 60 -11.15 0.71 -19.40
C ALA A 60 -10.57 0.87 -20.80
N LEU A 61 -9.25 1.08 -20.92
CA LEU A 61 -8.57 1.20 -22.22
C LEU A 61 -8.52 -0.14 -22.95
N ASP A 62 -8.00 -1.17 -22.29
CA ASP A 62 -7.97 -2.53 -22.82
C ASP A 62 -7.89 -3.55 -21.68
N ARG A 63 -9.06 -4.08 -21.30
CA ARG A 63 -9.14 -5.08 -20.24
C ARG A 63 -8.27 -6.29 -20.51
N ALA A 64 -8.24 -6.81 -21.74
CA ALA A 64 -7.52 -8.06 -22.04
C ALA A 64 -6.01 -7.88 -21.89
N SER A 65 -5.50 -6.73 -22.32
CA SER A 65 -4.07 -6.42 -22.25
C SER A 65 -3.59 -6.06 -20.85
N TYR A 66 -4.43 -5.43 -20.02
CA TYR A 66 -4.02 -4.92 -18.70
C TYR A 66 -4.56 -5.71 -17.49
N MET A 67 -5.33 -6.80 -17.69
CA MET A 67 -5.88 -7.58 -16.56
C MET A 67 -4.80 -8.16 -15.62
N ARG A 68 -3.60 -8.43 -16.16
CA ARG A 68 -2.44 -8.97 -15.44
C ARG A 68 -1.46 -7.88 -14.97
N VAL A 69 -1.87 -6.62 -15.01
CA VAL A 69 -1.08 -5.53 -14.43
C VAL A 69 -1.49 -5.33 -12.98
N ASN A 70 -0.52 -5.38 -12.09
CA ASN A 70 -0.68 -4.91 -10.73
C ASN A 70 -0.22 -3.44 -10.62
N VAL A 71 -0.95 -2.67 -9.83
CA VAL A 71 -0.70 -1.26 -9.60
C VAL A 71 -0.67 -1.05 -8.11
N GLN A 72 0.49 -0.65 -7.60
CA GLN A 72 0.67 -0.33 -6.19
C GLN A 72 1.16 1.11 -6.07
N VAL A 73 0.70 1.82 -5.04
CA VAL A 73 1.17 3.16 -4.73
C VAL A 73 1.49 3.21 -3.24
N ALA A 74 2.64 3.75 -2.89
CA ALA A 74 3.01 4.04 -1.52
C ALA A 74 3.92 5.27 -1.48
N GLU A 75 3.60 6.23 -0.60
CA GLU A 75 4.39 7.44 -0.41
C GLU A 75 4.57 8.24 -1.71
N GLY A 76 3.51 8.33 -2.53
CA GLY A 76 3.55 8.97 -3.85
C GLY A 76 4.34 8.22 -4.93
N GLN A 77 4.95 7.07 -4.61
CA GLN A 77 5.65 6.23 -5.58
C GLN A 77 4.73 5.16 -6.13
N LEU A 78 4.59 5.10 -7.45
CA LEU A 78 3.75 4.13 -8.13
C LEU A 78 4.60 3.02 -8.75
N LEU A 79 4.28 1.77 -8.44
CA LEU A 79 4.84 0.57 -9.05
C LEU A 79 3.84 -0.06 -10.02
N LEU A 80 4.26 -0.27 -11.26
CA LEU A 80 3.58 -1.13 -12.22
C LEU A 80 4.34 -2.45 -12.31
N SER A 81 3.68 -3.58 -12.02
CA SER A 81 4.24 -4.92 -12.12
C SER A 81 3.28 -5.88 -12.83
N GLY A 82 3.79 -7.06 -13.19
CA GLY A 82 3.05 -8.06 -13.95
C GLY A 82 3.38 -8.03 -15.44
N MET A 83 2.38 -8.30 -16.29
CA MET A 83 2.62 -8.54 -17.71
C MET A 83 1.67 -7.82 -18.65
N VAL A 84 2.23 -7.45 -19.80
CA VAL A 84 1.53 -6.85 -20.93
C VAL A 84 1.90 -7.52 -22.25
N PRO A 85 1.06 -7.42 -23.31
CA PRO A 85 1.31 -8.14 -24.56
C PRO A 85 2.45 -7.57 -25.41
N THR A 86 2.66 -6.24 -25.39
CA THR A 86 3.65 -5.55 -26.23
C THR A 86 4.34 -4.42 -25.47
N ASN A 87 5.47 -3.94 -26.01
CA ASN A 87 6.15 -2.75 -25.48
C ASN A 87 5.26 -1.49 -25.54
N ASP A 88 4.37 -1.38 -26.53
CA ASP A 88 3.45 -0.24 -26.62
C ASP A 88 2.47 -0.22 -25.44
N HIS A 89 1.96 -1.38 -25.03
CA HIS A 89 1.13 -1.50 -23.84
C HIS A 89 1.92 -1.14 -22.58
N LYS A 90 3.20 -1.56 -22.50
CA LYS A 90 4.09 -1.20 -21.38
C LYS A 90 4.27 0.33 -21.28
N ALA A 91 4.56 1.00 -22.39
CA ALA A 91 4.74 2.44 -22.44
C ALA A 91 3.43 3.21 -22.20
N MET A 92 2.32 2.70 -22.70
CA MET A 92 0.99 3.28 -22.46
C MET A 92 0.60 3.19 -20.98
N ALA A 93 0.87 2.06 -20.33
CA ALA A 93 0.58 1.90 -18.91
C ALA A 93 1.35 2.93 -18.05
N GLU A 94 2.62 3.15 -18.37
CA GLU A 94 3.45 4.17 -17.72
C GLU A 94 2.92 5.58 -17.95
N ARG A 95 2.50 5.91 -19.18
CA ARG A 95 1.87 7.20 -19.48
C ARG A 95 0.60 7.43 -18.67
N ILE A 96 -0.23 6.40 -18.51
CA ILE A 96 -1.46 6.48 -17.70
C ILE A 96 -1.11 6.70 -16.22
N ALA A 97 -0.09 6.02 -15.72
CA ALA A 97 0.38 6.17 -14.35
C ALA A 97 0.86 7.61 -14.04
N TRP A 98 1.66 8.22 -14.93
CA TRP A 98 2.08 9.62 -14.82
C TRP A 98 0.92 10.62 -14.90
N GLY A 99 -0.23 10.21 -15.44
CA GLY A 99 -1.43 11.06 -15.55
C GLY A 99 -2.22 11.24 -14.25
N VAL A 100 -1.71 10.79 -13.10
CA VAL A 100 -2.35 10.93 -11.79
C VAL A 100 -1.55 11.91 -10.93
N ARG A 101 -2.24 12.94 -10.42
CA ARG A 101 -1.61 14.14 -9.81
C ARG A 101 -0.78 13.83 -8.57
N SER A 102 -1.20 12.88 -7.75
CA SER A 102 -0.58 12.47 -6.49
C SER A 102 0.64 11.57 -6.67
N VAL A 103 0.95 11.15 -7.90
CA VAL A 103 2.10 10.30 -8.20
C VAL A 103 3.33 11.18 -8.46
N GLU A 104 4.35 11.01 -7.62
CA GLU A 104 5.62 11.74 -7.70
C GLU A 104 6.67 10.97 -8.52
N SER A 105 6.61 9.64 -8.49
CA SER A 105 7.49 8.77 -9.27
C SER A 105 6.75 7.54 -9.79
N VAL A 106 7.19 7.03 -10.95
CA VAL A 106 6.66 5.81 -11.57
C VAL A 106 7.79 4.83 -11.83
N SER A 107 7.67 3.64 -11.26
CA SER A 107 8.55 2.50 -11.49
C SER A 107 7.83 1.46 -12.36
N ASN A 108 8.21 1.39 -13.64
CA ASN A 108 7.62 0.46 -14.60
C ASN A 108 8.40 -0.86 -14.69
N GLN A 109 7.92 -1.88 -13.97
CA GLN A 109 8.49 -3.23 -13.91
C GLN A 109 7.64 -4.24 -14.70
N LEU A 110 6.83 -3.77 -15.66
CA LEU A 110 6.04 -4.64 -16.52
C LEU A 110 6.92 -5.46 -17.44
N GLU A 111 6.59 -6.74 -17.60
CA GLU A 111 7.25 -7.61 -18.57
C GLU A 111 6.37 -7.82 -19.80
N VAL A 112 7.01 -7.87 -20.98
CA VAL A 112 6.31 -8.16 -22.23
C VAL A 112 6.22 -9.67 -22.43
N GLY A 113 5.00 -10.21 -22.44
CA GLY A 113 4.81 -11.64 -22.58
C GLY A 113 3.37 -12.12 -22.35
N ARG A 114 3.12 -13.34 -22.83
CA ARG A 114 1.80 -13.99 -22.77
C ARG A 114 1.68 -15.06 -21.67
N ASN A 115 2.80 -15.51 -21.08
CA ASN A 115 2.81 -16.67 -20.19
C ASN A 115 3.04 -16.27 -18.73
N ALA A 116 1.95 -16.07 -17.98
CA ALA A 116 1.96 -16.24 -16.53
C ALA A 116 1.40 -17.64 -16.27
N GLY A 117 2.24 -18.57 -15.81
CA GLY A 117 1.72 -19.82 -15.27
C GLY A 117 0.98 -19.52 -13.97
N LEU A 118 -0.29 -19.91 -13.86
CA LEU A 118 -1.11 -19.76 -12.64
C LEU A 118 -0.41 -20.33 -11.38
N ILE A 119 0.45 -21.33 -11.56
CA ILE A 119 1.27 -21.93 -10.49
C ILE A 119 2.28 -20.93 -9.91
N ARG A 120 2.86 -20.03 -10.72
CA ARG A 120 3.86 -19.06 -10.23
C ARG A 120 3.22 -17.95 -9.39
N THR A 121 2.03 -17.48 -9.75
CA THR A 121 1.30 -16.47 -8.94
C THR A 121 1.00 -16.97 -7.52
N GLY A 122 0.68 -18.26 -7.36
CA GLY A 122 0.49 -18.86 -6.04
C GLY A 122 1.78 -18.92 -5.21
N LEU A 123 2.92 -19.22 -5.84
CA LEU A 123 4.23 -19.20 -5.18
C LEU A 123 4.61 -17.79 -4.74
N ASP A 124 4.42 -16.78 -5.61
CA ASP A 124 4.73 -15.39 -5.30
C ASP A 124 3.88 -14.87 -4.11
N THR A 125 2.62 -15.29 -4.02
CA THR A 125 1.74 -14.97 -2.88
C THR A 125 2.27 -15.57 -1.57
N PHE A 126 2.76 -16.81 -1.62
CA PHE A 126 3.37 -17.45 -0.46
C PHE A 126 4.68 -16.74 -0.05
N ILE A 127 5.54 -16.41 -1.01
CA ILE A 127 6.76 -15.63 -0.78
C ILE A 127 6.44 -14.30 -0.10
N ALA A 128 5.47 -13.53 -0.65
CA ALA A 128 5.05 -12.26 -0.07
C ALA A 128 4.54 -12.41 1.37
N THR A 129 3.77 -13.47 1.63
CA THR A 129 3.24 -13.78 2.97
C THR A 129 4.37 -14.12 3.94
N GLU A 130 5.31 -14.99 3.54
CA GLU A 130 6.46 -15.36 4.38
C GLU A 130 7.34 -14.16 4.71
N ILE A 131 7.65 -13.31 3.71
CA ILE A 131 8.40 -12.06 3.93
C ILE A 131 7.64 -11.18 4.93
N ARG A 132 6.34 -10.96 4.72
CA ARG A 132 5.52 -10.14 5.61
C ARG A 132 5.52 -10.68 7.05
N THR A 133 5.39 -11.99 7.23
CA THR A 133 5.45 -12.63 8.56
C THR A 133 6.81 -12.44 9.21
N LYS A 134 7.91 -12.61 8.47
CA LYS A 134 9.28 -12.41 9.00
C LYS A 134 9.50 -10.95 9.42
N LEU A 135 9.11 -9.98 8.59
CA LEU A 135 9.26 -8.56 8.90
C LEU A 135 8.39 -8.10 10.09
N LEU A 136 7.19 -8.69 10.25
CA LEU A 136 6.33 -8.41 11.40
C LEU A 136 6.84 -9.03 12.71
N SER A 137 7.66 -10.08 12.60
CA SER A 137 8.22 -10.79 13.76
C SER A 137 9.60 -10.25 14.18
N ASP A 138 10.25 -9.44 13.34
CA ASP A 138 11.52 -8.79 13.66
C ASP A 138 11.27 -7.51 14.48
N ALA A 139 11.71 -7.49 15.74
CA ALA A 139 11.54 -6.35 16.65
C ALA A 139 12.29 -5.08 16.20
N GLN A 140 13.32 -5.22 15.35
CA GLN A 140 14.12 -4.11 14.85
C GLN A 140 13.53 -3.48 13.58
N VAL A 141 12.57 -4.16 12.94
CA VAL A 141 11.86 -3.67 11.74
C VAL A 141 10.42 -3.30 12.08
N LYS A 142 9.93 -2.17 11.58
CA LYS A 142 8.50 -1.84 11.63
C LYS A 142 7.82 -2.42 10.40
N GLY A 143 7.63 -3.74 10.38
CA GLY A 143 7.06 -4.46 9.24
C GLY A 143 5.73 -3.91 8.73
N VAL A 144 4.93 -3.27 9.59
CA VAL A 144 3.66 -2.59 9.22
C VAL A 144 3.85 -1.39 8.28
N ASN A 145 5.05 -0.80 8.24
CA ASN A 145 5.38 0.32 7.36
C ASN A 145 5.82 -0.12 5.96
N TYR A 146 5.92 -1.42 5.71
CA TYR A 146 6.36 -1.97 4.43
C TYR A 146 5.17 -2.53 3.66
N ASN A 147 5.08 -2.16 2.39
CA ASN A 147 4.28 -2.87 1.41
C ASN A 147 5.21 -3.78 0.58
N ILE A 148 4.82 -5.05 0.45
CA ILE A 148 5.62 -6.07 -0.23
C ILE A 148 4.82 -6.57 -1.42
N GLU A 149 5.38 -6.38 -2.60
CA GLU A 149 4.85 -6.91 -3.86
C GLU A 149 5.85 -7.94 -4.42
N VAL A 150 5.36 -9.06 -4.93
CA VAL A 150 6.23 -10.11 -5.49
C VAL A 150 5.71 -10.50 -6.86
N GLU A 151 6.58 -10.42 -7.85
CA GLU A 151 6.28 -10.84 -9.22
C GLU A 151 7.42 -11.70 -9.72
N ARG A 152 7.14 -12.98 -10.01
CA ARG A 152 8.09 -13.94 -10.57
C ARG A 152 9.40 -14.04 -9.77
N GLY A 153 9.31 -14.14 -8.45
CA GLY A 153 10.48 -14.19 -7.57
C GLY A 153 11.22 -12.85 -7.38
N VAL A 154 10.82 -11.77 -8.04
CA VAL A 154 11.32 -10.43 -7.77
C VAL A 154 10.45 -9.78 -6.69
N VAL A 155 11.08 -9.39 -5.58
CA VAL A 155 10.43 -8.70 -4.47
C VAL A 155 10.62 -7.20 -4.64
N TYR A 156 9.53 -6.45 -4.59
CA TYR A 156 9.52 -5.00 -4.52
C TYR A 156 9.09 -4.57 -3.11
N LEU A 157 10.02 -3.96 -2.37
CA LEU A 157 9.77 -3.38 -1.06
C LEU A 157 9.42 -1.90 -1.24
N MET A 158 8.30 -1.46 -0.68
CA MET A 158 7.87 -0.06 -0.69
C MET A 158 7.45 0.39 0.71
N GLY A 159 7.32 1.69 0.93
CA GLY A 159 6.89 2.27 2.21
C GLY A 159 7.98 3.06 2.90
N VAL A 160 8.04 3.01 4.24
CA VAL A 160 8.92 3.88 5.04
C VAL A 160 9.76 3.11 6.06
N ALA A 161 11.08 3.28 5.99
CA ALA A 161 12.02 2.81 7.01
C ALA A 161 12.39 3.95 7.98
N ARG A 162 12.67 3.63 9.25
CA ARG A 162 13.11 4.65 10.23
C ARG A 162 14.61 4.92 10.19
N SER A 163 15.39 4.06 9.53
CA SER A 163 16.83 4.20 9.35
C SER A 163 17.32 3.30 8.23
N ASP A 164 18.52 3.58 7.71
CA ASP A 164 19.16 2.74 6.70
C ASP A 164 19.41 1.32 7.21
N ASN A 165 19.75 1.18 8.50
CA ASN A 165 19.91 -0.13 9.14
C ASN A 165 18.60 -0.95 9.14
N GLU A 166 17.45 -0.29 9.34
CA GLU A 166 16.15 -0.95 9.25
C GLU A 166 15.86 -1.41 7.82
N LEU A 167 16.12 -0.54 6.84
CA LEU A 167 15.95 -0.84 5.43
C LEU A 167 16.82 -2.03 4.99
N GLN A 168 18.11 -1.99 5.34
CA GLN A 168 19.05 -3.06 5.01
C GLN A 168 18.59 -4.39 5.59
N ARG A 169 18.20 -4.42 6.87
CA ARG A 169 17.66 -5.60 7.53
C ARG A 169 16.40 -6.14 6.87
N ALA A 170 15.49 -5.26 6.46
CA ALA A 170 14.28 -5.66 5.77
C ALA A 170 14.59 -6.29 4.40
N ALA A 171 15.51 -5.70 3.65
CA ALA A 171 15.93 -6.19 2.35
C ALA A 171 16.71 -7.52 2.44
N GLU A 172 17.60 -7.65 3.43
CA GLU A 172 18.29 -8.91 3.75
C GLU A 172 17.28 -10.00 4.13
N THR A 173 16.35 -9.71 5.05
CA THR A 173 15.29 -10.66 5.46
C THR A 173 14.50 -11.15 4.25
N ALA A 174 14.07 -10.24 3.37
CA ALA A 174 13.37 -10.59 2.14
C ALA A 174 14.23 -11.49 1.23
N SER A 175 15.51 -11.19 1.07
CA SER A 175 16.43 -11.94 0.20
C SER A 175 16.69 -13.39 0.66
N THR A 176 16.47 -13.70 1.94
CA THR A 176 16.62 -15.06 2.49
C THR A 176 15.41 -15.98 2.27
N VAL A 177 14.27 -15.44 1.80
CA VAL A 177 13.07 -16.24 1.57
C VAL A 177 13.25 -17.09 0.32
N ARG A 178 12.92 -18.38 0.42
CA ARG A 178 13.11 -19.34 -0.66
C ARG A 178 12.26 -18.97 -1.87
N GLY A 179 12.89 -18.94 -3.05
CA GLY A 179 12.24 -18.58 -4.31
C GLY A 179 12.28 -17.08 -4.63
N VAL A 180 12.88 -16.27 -3.75
CA VAL A 180 13.28 -14.90 -4.10
C VAL A 180 14.50 -14.98 -5.00
N GLU A 181 14.45 -14.30 -6.14
CA GLU A 181 15.55 -14.18 -7.09
C GLU A 181 16.27 -12.84 -6.88
N ARG A 182 15.51 -11.78 -6.57
CA ARG A 182 16.02 -10.41 -6.46
C ARG A 182 15.13 -9.56 -5.57
N VAL A 183 15.72 -8.67 -4.79
CA VAL A 183 15.00 -7.65 -4.01
C VAL A 183 15.30 -6.27 -4.59
N VAL A 184 14.25 -5.48 -4.82
CA VAL A 184 14.31 -4.09 -5.27
C VAL A 184 13.62 -3.24 -4.23
N SER A 185 14.31 -2.21 -3.73
CA SER A 185 13.73 -1.30 -2.75
C SER A 185 13.33 0.04 -3.36
N PHE A 186 12.09 0.42 -3.10
CA PHE A 186 11.51 1.76 -3.29
C PHE A 186 11.14 2.39 -1.93
N VAL A 187 11.73 1.90 -0.84
CA VAL A 187 11.44 2.36 0.52
C VAL A 187 12.09 3.73 0.76
N VAL A 188 11.30 4.66 1.30
CA VAL A 188 11.79 5.97 1.73
C VAL A 188 12.33 5.86 3.15
N VAL A 189 13.57 6.29 3.38
CA VAL A 189 14.13 6.36 4.73
C VAL A 189 13.74 7.70 5.36
N ARG A 190 12.95 7.66 6.44
CA ARG A 190 12.58 8.84 7.22
C ARG A 190 13.05 8.64 8.65
N SER A 191 14.20 9.23 9.01
CA SER A 191 14.69 9.18 10.39
C SER A 191 13.65 9.72 11.36
N THR A 192 13.32 8.93 12.39
CA THR A 192 12.48 9.36 13.53
C THR A 192 13.28 9.97 14.67
N ASP A 193 14.61 10.01 14.56
CA ASP A 193 15.49 10.60 15.57
C ASP A 193 15.33 12.13 15.60
N PRO A 194 14.88 12.73 16.73
CA PRO A 194 14.74 14.17 16.86
C PRO A 194 16.07 14.93 16.70
N ALA A 195 17.22 14.33 17.04
CA ALA A 195 18.52 14.97 16.87
C ALA A 195 18.92 15.08 15.39
N VAL A 196 18.61 14.06 14.58
CA VAL A 196 18.82 14.07 13.12
C VAL A 196 17.84 15.04 12.44
N ARG A 197 16.56 15.04 12.86
CA ARG A 197 15.57 16.01 12.35
C ARG A 197 15.93 17.44 12.70
N GLN A 198 16.44 17.68 13.90
CA GLN A 198 16.79 19.01 14.37
C GLN A 198 18.11 19.53 13.78
N SER A 199 19.05 18.65 13.42
CA SER A 199 20.23 19.03 12.65
C SER A 199 19.89 19.33 11.19
N ALA A 200 19.04 18.53 10.54
CA ALA A 200 18.53 18.81 9.19
C ALA A 200 17.68 20.09 9.11
N ALA A 201 16.83 20.35 10.12
CA ALA A 201 16.02 21.57 10.17
C ALA A 201 16.84 22.82 10.51
N ARG A 202 17.98 22.69 11.20
CA ARG A 202 18.89 23.81 11.52
C ARG A 202 19.77 24.22 10.35
N ASN A 203 19.96 23.35 9.37
CA ASN A 203 20.82 23.64 8.23
C ASN A 203 20.19 23.07 6.95
N PRO A 204 19.25 23.80 6.32
CA PRO A 204 18.46 23.31 5.18
C PRO A 204 19.30 23.06 3.92
N ASP A 205 20.51 23.62 3.85
CA ASP A 205 21.49 23.41 2.77
C ASP A 205 22.57 22.37 3.13
N ALA A 206 22.52 21.76 4.32
CA ALA A 206 23.38 20.63 4.63
C ALA A 206 23.06 19.49 3.66
N PRO A 207 24.07 18.78 3.12
CA PRO A 207 23.82 17.62 2.27
C PRO A 207 22.85 16.70 3.01
N VAL A 208 21.64 16.53 2.47
CA VAL A 208 20.76 15.45 2.89
C VAL A 208 21.61 14.18 2.71
N PRO A 209 21.86 13.36 3.76
CA PRO A 209 22.60 12.12 3.58
C PRO A 209 21.93 11.35 2.44
N ASP A 210 22.69 11.17 1.36
CA ASP A 210 22.21 11.10 -0.02
C ASP A 210 20.88 10.34 -0.21
N THR A 211 19.81 11.07 -0.53
CA THR A 211 18.54 10.51 -1.04
C THR A 211 18.60 10.14 -2.53
N ALA A 212 19.81 10.01 -3.10
CA ALA A 212 19.97 9.71 -4.52
C ALA A 212 21.20 8.82 -4.78
N THR A 213 21.18 7.58 -4.28
CA THR A 213 21.78 6.52 -5.11
C THR A 213 20.80 6.23 -6.24
N ALA A 214 21.11 6.77 -7.41
CA ALA A 214 20.51 6.37 -8.66
C ALA A 214 20.64 4.84 -8.79
N GLY A 215 19.50 4.16 -8.76
CA GLY A 215 19.40 2.71 -8.70
C GLY A 215 18.93 2.26 -7.32
N ALA A 216 17.65 1.87 -7.25
CA ALA A 216 17.12 1.11 -6.12
C ALA A 216 18.17 0.06 -5.68
N PRO A 217 18.57 -0.01 -4.40
CA PRO A 217 19.55 -1.00 -3.98
C PRO A 217 19.01 -2.39 -4.35
N ILE A 218 19.72 -3.05 -5.28
CA ILE A 218 19.39 -4.40 -5.72
C ILE A 218 20.19 -5.35 -4.85
N ILE A 219 19.52 -6.03 -3.92
CA ILE A 219 20.12 -7.15 -3.21
C ILE A 219 19.80 -8.40 -4.03
N SER A 220 20.83 -9.03 -4.58
CA SER A 220 20.69 -10.35 -5.21
C SER A 220 20.39 -11.38 -4.13
N ALA A 221 19.43 -12.27 -4.37
CA ALA A 221 19.11 -13.31 -3.42
C ALA A 221 20.26 -14.31 -3.29
N ASN A 222 20.47 -14.81 -2.08
CA ASN A 222 21.50 -15.80 -1.78
C ASN A 222 20.85 -17.19 -1.81
N ASN A 223 20.60 -17.74 -3.00
CA ASN A 223 20.01 -19.07 -3.17
C ASN A 223 20.71 -19.88 -4.25
#